data_AF-A0A969TW05-F1
#
_entry.id   AF-A0A969TW05-F1
#
_cell.length_a   1.000
_cell.length_b   1.000
_cell.length_c   1.000
_cell.angle_alpha   90.00
_cell.angle_beta   90.00
_cell.angle_gamma   90.00
#
_symmetry.space_group_name_H-M   'P 1'
#
loop_
_entity.id
_entity.type
_entity.pdbx_description
1 polymer ?
#
loop_
_entity_poly.entity_id
_entity_poly.type
_entity_poly.pdbx_seq_one_letter_code
_entity_poly.pdbx_strand_id
1 'polypeptide(L)'
;MESTVHKHLKHQALLWLKDKMTDLCATEVKFMVKRRKRTADAVGINMKRKESRIIEVKATRSDFLRDDILRDELGYEAVATYAYLLTPTGLLAKEEVPTRYGLLEIDEYDRITVIKRPTKNKSPKLKLETLIKRTGRAATNAFLFQQETKLSRDETDGVYRKDPVAVMVRATCPDCKKRRPYLLSPEAAHVTCTQKSCGRTFELNRARPYQTAAYNEAFMKKLHEAAEANETESADT
;
A
#
# COMPACT_ATOMS: atom_id res chain seq x y z
N MET A 1 10.98 -0.37 5.47
CA MET A 1 9.51 -0.19 5.38
C MET A 1 9.28 1.08 4.61
N GLU A 2 8.40 1.06 3.61
CA GLU A 2 8.11 2.25 2.78
C GLU A 2 7.58 3.41 3.65
N SER A 3 8.08 4.63 3.40
CA SER A 3 7.67 5.83 4.14
C SER A 3 6.25 6.28 3.78
N THR A 4 5.60 7.01 4.68
CA THR A 4 4.27 7.61 4.43
C THR A 4 4.30 8.57 3.24
N VAL A 5 5.38 9.37 3.12
CA VAL A 5 5.60 10.29 2.00
C VAL A 5 5.68 9.52 0.68
N HIS A 6 6.45 8.43 0.61
CA HIS A 6 6.56 7.63 -0.61
C HIS A 6 5.20 7.05 -1.06
N LYS A 7 4.39 6.56 -0.11
CA LYS A 7 3.02 6.09 -0.38
C LYS A 7 2.11 7.19 -0.91
N HIS A 8 2.17 8.37 -0.30
CA HIS A 8 1.40 9.54 -0.73
C HIS A 8 1.78 9.95 -2.15
N LEU A 9 3.08 10.06 -2.43
CA LEU A 9 3.59 10.39 -3.77
C LEU A 9 3.16 9.36 -4.83
N LYS A 10 3.17 8.06 -4.51
CA LYS A 10 2.62 7.02 -5.40
C LYS A 10 1.15 7.25 -5.72
N HIS A 11 0.36 7.63 -4.72
CA HIS A 11 -1.05 7.94 -4.93
C HIS A 11 -1.23 9.16 -5.85
N GLN A 12 -0.48 10.23 -5.61
CA GLN A 12 -0.52 11.43 -6.46
C GLN A 12 -0.04 11.15 -7.90
N ALA A 13 0.99 10.31 -8.06
CA ALA A 13 1.42 9.83 -9.37
C ALA A 13 0.30 9.09 -10.12
N LEU A 14 -0.49 8.26 -9.41
CA LEU A 14 -1.62 7.55 -9.99
C LEU A 14 -2.73 8.51 -10.45
N LEU A 15 -3.07 9.52 -9.64
CA LEU A 15 -4.07 10.53 -9.99
C LEU A 15 -3.64 11.35 -11.20
N TRP A 16 -2.37 11.79 -11.24
CA TRP A 16 -1.80 12.48 -12.38
C TRP A 16 -1.81 11.62 -13.65
N LEU A 17 -1.48 10.33 -13.52
CA LEU A 17 -1.56 9.41 -14.65
C LEU A 17 -3.00 9.28 -15.15
N LYS A 18 -4.00 9.22 -14.27
CA LYS A 18 -5.41 9.06 -14.68
C LYS A 18 -5.93 10.23 -15.51
N ASP A 19 -5.45 11.45 -15.25
CA ASP A 19 -5.75 12.63 -16.08
C ASP A 19 -5.15 12.52 -17.50
N LYS A 20 -4.02 11.83 -17.65
CA LYS A 20 -3.32 11.68 -18.94
C LYS A 20 -3.61 10.37 -19.67
N MET A 21 -4.09 9.35 -18.95
CA MET A 21 -4.25 7.97 -19.40
C MET A 21 -5.69 7.54 -19.23
N THR A 22 -6.32 7.21 -20.35
CA THR A 22 -7.75 6.93 -20.40
C THR A 22 -8.09 5.53 -19.89
N ASP A 23 -7.25 4.53 -20.19
CA ASP A 23 -7.66 3.13 -20.11
C ASP A 23 -7.32 2.47 -18.77
N LEU A 24 -6.04 2.38 -18.41
CA LEU A 24 -5.60 1.70 -17.18
C LEU A 24 -4.57 2.52 -16.42
N CYS A 25 -4.68 2.55 -15.09
CA CYS A 25 -3.65 3.03 -14.19
C CYS A 25 -3.57 2.10 -12.98
N ALA A 26 -2.36 1.81 -12.50
CA ALA A 26 -2.16 1.03 -11.28
C ALA A 26 -0.85 1.40 -10.60
N THR A 27 -0.78 1.20 -9.28
CA THR A 27 0.45 1.30 -8.50
C THR A 27 1.11 -0.07 -8.33
N GLU A 28 2.41 -0.08 -8.05
CA GLU A 28 3.20 -1.29 -7.73
C GLU A 28 3.12 -2.39 -8.79
N VAL A 29 3.19 -1.99 -10.06
CA VAL A 29 3.05 -2.91 -11.19
C VAL A 29 4.30 -3.75 -11.35
N LYS A 30 4.18 -5.03 -11.04
CA LYS A 30 5.24 -6.04 -11.16
C LYS A 30 5.33 -6.60 -12.58
N PHE A 31 6.50 -6.56 -13.19
CA PHE A 31 6.75 -7.13 -14.51
C PHE A 31 8.17 -7.72 -14.63
N MET A 32 8.43 -8.41 -15.74
CA MET A 32 9.74 -9.00 -16.03
C MET A 32 10.26 -8.52 -17.38
N VAL A 33 11.54 -8.18 -17.43
CA VAL A 33 12.27 -7.79 -18.66
C VAL A 33 13.56 -8.56 -18.70
N LYS A 34 13.79 -9.36 -19.75
CA LYS A 34 14.97 -10.23 -19.90
C LYS A 34 15.32 -10.99 -18.61
N ARG A 35 14.33 -11.65 -17.99
CA ARG A 35 14.43 -12.41 -16.72
C ARG A 35 14.70 -11.57 -15.44
N ARG A 36 14.80 -10.24 -15.53
CA ARG A 36 14.89 -9.35 -14.36
C ARG A 36 13.49 -8.94 -13.91
N LYS A 37 13.17 -9.13 -12.62
CA LYS A 37 11.92 -8.65 -12.01
C LYS A 37 12.04 -7.16 -11.69
N ARG A 38 11.00 -6.40 -12.01
CA ARG A 38 10.88 -4.96 -11.73
C ARG A 38 9.49 -4.65 -11.17
N THR A 39 9.39 -3.60 -10.37
CA THR A 39 8.13 -3.12 -9.82
C THR A 39 8.09 -1.62 -10.02
N ALA A 40 7.31 -1.15 -10.98
CA ALA A 40 7.11 0.28 -11.18
C ALA A 40 6.16 0.83 -10.12
N ASP A 41 6.48 2.01 -9.58
CA ASP A 41 5.66 2.66 -8.55
C ASP A 41 4.26 3.01 -9.06
N ALA A 42 4.16 3.60 -10.26
CA ALA A 42 2.89 3.83 -10.94
C ALA A 42 3.03 3.63 -12.46
N VAL A 43 2.00 3.02 -13.07
CA VAL A 43 1.94 2.77 -14.52
C VAL A 43 0.60 3.22 -15.04
N GLY A 44 0.60 3.93 -16.17
CA GLY A 44 -0.58 4.32 -16.90
C GLY A 44 -0.51 3.89 -18.38
N ILE A 45 -1.65 3.51 -18.93
CA ILE A 45 -1.79 2.97 -20.28
C ILE A 45 -2.83 3.78 -21.06
N ASN A 46 -2.48 4.13 -22.29
CA ASN A 46 -3.40 4.61 -23.31
C ASN A 46 -3.40 3.63 -24.50
N MET A 47 -4.46 2.83 -24.64
CA MET A 47 -4.58 1.81 -25.69
C MET A 47 -4.79 2.45 -27.07
N LYS A 48 -5.59 3.52 -27.16
CA LYS A 48 -5.85 4.24 -28.42
C LYS A 48 -4.57 4.79 -29.05
N ARG A 49 -3.71 5.42 -28.23
CA ARG A 49 -2.42 5.97 -28.65
C ARG A 49 -1.30 4.93 -28.69
N LYS A 50 -1.55 3.71 -28.17
CA LYS A 50 -0.54 2.66 -27.96
C LYS A 50 0.65 3.16 -27.14
N GLU A 51 0.37 3.85 -26.03
CA GLU A 51 1.39 4.46 -25.18
C GLU A 51 1.31 3.92 -23.75
N SER A 52 2.48 3.76 -23.12
CA SER A 52 2.61 3.52 -21.68
C SER A 52 3.43 4.62 -21.03
N ARG A 53 3.07 4.97 -19.79
CA ARG A 53 3.86 5.85 -18.92
C ARG A 53 4.18 5.12 -17.63
N ILE A 54 5.43 5.17 -17.22
CA ILE A 54 5.88 4.75 -15.90
C ILE A 54 6.29 5.99 -15.13
N ILE A 55 5.87 6.08 -13.87
CA ILE A 55 6.36 7.06 -12.91
C ILE A 55 7.04 6.29 -11.78
N GLU A 56 8.29 6.63 -11.52
CA GLU A 56 9.04 6.18 -10.34
C GLU A 56 9.10 7.34 -9.34
N VAL A 57 8.80 7.06 -8.07
CA VAL A 57 8.73 8.07 -7.01
C VAL A 57 10.05 8.09 -6.26
N LYS A 58 10.55 9.29 -5.92
CA LYS A 58 11.66 9.45 -4.96
C LYS A 58 11.28 10.47 -3.91
N ALA A 59 11.09 9.99 -2.67
CA ALA A 59 10.72 10.84 -1.54
C ALA A 59 11.94 11.59 -0.97
N THR A 60 13.13 11.00 -1.08
CA THR A 60 14.38 11.59 -0.58
C THR A 60 15.49 11.49 -1.61
N ARG A 61 16.50 12.35 -1.49
CA ARG A 61 17.68 12.34 -2.36
C ARG A 61 18.45 11.03 -2.26
N SER A 62 18.46 10.42 -1.07
CA SER A 62 19.06 9.11 -0.89
C SER A 62 18.30 8.00 -1.62
N ASP A 63 16.98 8.09 -1.77
CA ASP A 63 16.22 7.10 -2.54
C ASP A 63 16.61 7.16 -4.03
N PHE A 64 16.82 8.38 -4.55
CA PHE A 64 17.27 8.60 -5.92
C PHE A 64 18.66 8.03 -6.17
N LEU A 65 19.62 8.32 -5.28
CA LEU A 65 21.02 7.91 -5.46
C LEU A 65 21.24 6.40 -5.38
N ARG A 66 20.40 5.68 -4.65
CA ARG A 66 20.49 4.22 -4.50
C ARG A 66 19.77 3.43 -5.60
N ASP A 67 19.02 4.10 -6.47
CA ASP A 67 18.22 3.41 -7.47
C ASP A 67 19.02 3.12 -8.75
N ASP A 68 19.64 1.94 -8.76
CA ASP A 68 20.40 1.43 -9.90
C ASP A 68 19.55 1.26 -11.16
N ILE A 69 18.21 1.14 -11.03
CA ILE A 69 17.31 0.95 -12.20
C ILE A 69 17.36 2.17 -13.11
N LEU A 70 17.55 3.38 -12.56
CA LEU A 70 17.61 4.62 -13.32
C LEU A 70 18.83 4.72 -14.24
N ARG A 71 19.84 3.87 -14.00
CA ARG A 71 21.10 3.81 -14.75
C ARG A 71 21.28 2.51 -15.54
N ASP A 72 20.38 1.54 -15.36
CA ASP A 72 20.39 0.25 -16.06
C ASP A 72 19.91 0.42 -17.51
N GLU A 73 20.54 -0.26 -18.47
CA GLU A 73 20.09 -0.30 -19.88
C GLU A 73 18.66 -0.84 -20.06
N LEU A 74 18.13 -1.54 -19.05
CA LEU A 74 16.78 -2.06 -18.95
C LEU A 74 15.95 -1.29 -17.89
N GLY A 75 16.28 -0.02 -17.65
CA GLY A 75 15.51 0.91 -16.83
C GLY A 75 14.11 1.19 -17.39
N TYR A 76 13.31 1.95 -16.64
CA TYR A 76 11.91 2.23 -17.00
C TYR A 76 11.76 2.96 -18.34
N GLU A 77 12.70 3.85 -18.67
CA GLU A 77 12.78 4.57 -19.94
C GLU A 77 13.05 3.64 -21.14
N ALA A 78 13.66 2.48 -20.91
CA ALA A 78 13.89 1.48 -21.95
C ALA A 78 12.66 0.59 -22.21
N VAL A 79 11.71 0.50 -21.28
CA VAL A 79 10.62 -0.50 -21.30
C VAL A 79 9.22 0.12 -21.43
N ALA A 80 9.08 1.43 -21.22
CA ALA A 80 7.83 2.18 -21.45
C ALA A 80 7.99 3.22 -22.55
N THR A 81 6.86 3.75 -23.06
CA THR A 81 6.87 4.84 -24.05
C THR A 81 7.43 6.14 -23.46
N TYR A 82 7.07 6.44 -22.20
CA TYR A 82 7.68 7.52 -21.44
C TYR A 82 7.92 7.07 -20.00
N ALA A 83 8.99 7.58 -19.39
CA ALA A 83 9.30 7.36 -17.99
C ALA A 83 9.50 8.71 -17.30
N TYR A 84 9.00 8.83 -16.07
CA TYR A 84 9.12 10.03 -15.25
C TYR A 84 9.67 9.66 -13.88
N LEU A 85 10.37 10.62 -13.27
CA LEU A 85 10.57 10.69 -11.84
C LEU A 85 9.54 11.65 -11.25
N LEU A 86 8.94 11.30 -10.11
CA LEU A 86 8.16 12.22 -9.29
C LEU A 86 8.87 12.43 -7.95
N THR A 87 9.14 13.69 -7.63
CA THR A 87 9.80 14.09 -6.38
C THR A 87 9.10 15.27 -5.73
N PRO A 88 9.30 15.51 -4.43
CA PRO A 88 9.03 16.83 -3.85
C PRO A 88 9.77 17.93 -4.61
N THR A 89 9.20 19.14 -4.62
CA THR A 89 9.81 20.33 -5.21
C THR A 89 11.24 20.55 -4.71
N GLY A 90 12.17 20.79 -5.62
CA GLY A 90 13.57 21.11 -5.32
C GLY A 90 14.44 19.93 -4.89
N LEU A 91 13.93 18.69 -4.91
CA LEU A 91 14.72 17.52 -4.50
C LEU A 91 15.87 17.20 -5.48
N LEU A 92 15.60 17.34 -6.78
CA LEU A 92 16.53 17.01 -7.87
C LEU A 92 16.64 18.18 -8.83
N ALA A 93 17.86 18.53 -9.21
CA ALA A 93 18.07 19.41 -10.34
C ALA A 93 17.80 18.67 -11.66
N LYS A 94 17.35 19.42 -12.68
CA LYS A 94 16.97 18.87 -14.00
C LYS A 94 18.10 18.11 -14.69
N GLU A 95 19.33 18.53 -14.43
CA GLU A 95 20.58 18.02 -14.96
C GLU A 95 20.96 16.67 -14.35
N GLU A 96 20.49 16.39 -13.13
CA GLU A 96 20.72 15.11 -12.43
C GLU A 96 19.82 14.00 -12.97
N VAL A 97 18.67 14.38 -13.55
CA VAL A 97 17.70 13.42 -14.06
C VAL A 97 18.22 12.80 -15.35
N PRO A 98 18.22 11.45 -15.48
CA PRO A 98 18.74 10.81 -16.69
C PRO A 98 18.07 11.33 -17.96
N THR A 99 18.82 11.40 -19.07
CA THR A 99 18.45 12.14 -20.29
C THR A 99 17.06 11.81 -20.84
N ARG A 100 16.63 10.56 -20.73
CA ARG A 100 15.34 10.09 -21.29
C ARG A 100 14.16 10.22 -20.33
N TYR A 101 14.42 10.43 -19.04
CA TYR A 101 13.36 10.60 -18.04
C TYR A 101 12.83 12.02 -18.05
N GLY A 102 11.53 12.14 -17.77
CA GLY A 102 10.90 13.38 -17.34
C GLY A 102 11.08 13.57 -15.84
N LEU A 103 10.93 14.82 -15.39
CA LEU A 103 10.89 15.20 -13.98
C LEU A 103 9.56 15.87 -13.71
N LEU A 104 8.85 15.29 -12.75
CA LEU A 104 7.67 15.85 -12.13
C LEU A 104 8.05 16.27 -10.73
N GLU A 105 7.62 17.46 -10.35
CA GLU A 105 7.71 17.93 -8.96
C GLU A 105 6.33 18.15 -8.40
N ILE A 106 6.16 17.81 -7.13
CA ILE A 106 4.94 18.05 -6.38
C ILE A 106 5.23 18.96 -5.20
N ASP A 107 4.42 20.01 -5.09
CA ASP A 107 4.47 20.95 -3.98
C ASP A 107 3.71 20.41 -2.75
N GLU A 108 3.71 21.18 -1.66
CA GLU A 108 2.99 20.85 -0.43
C GLU A 108 1.45 20.85 -0.57
N TYR A 109 0.92 21.31 -1.71
CA TYR A 109 -0.52 21.35 -2.02
C TYR A 109 -0.92 20.31 -3.07
N ASP A 110 -0.09 19.28 -3.26
CA ASP A 110 -0.29 18.18 -4.20
C ASP A 110 -0.36 18.61 -5.68
N ARG A 111 0.13 19.80 -6.03
CA ARG A 111 0.16 20.26 -7.43
C ARG A 111 1.40 19.72 -8.11
N ILE A 112 1.18 18.86 -9.11
CA ILE A 112 2.26 18.28 -9.91
C ILE A 112 2.59 19.17 -11.11
N THR A 113 3.83 19.65 -11.16
CA THR A 113 4.39 20.44 -12.26
C THR A 113 5.40 19.61 -13.07
N VAL A 114 5.39 19.76 -14.40
CA VAL A 114 6.37 19.11 -15.28
C VAL A 114 7.60 19.99 -15.42
N ILE A 115 8.68 19.65 -14.72
CA ILE A 115 9.96 20.38 -14.77
C ILE A 115 10.80 19.98 -15.99
N LYS A 116 10.77 18.68 -16.34
CA LYS A 116 11.44 18.12 -17.51
C LYS A 116 10.50 17.20 -18.26
N ARG A 117 10.34 17.42 -19.56
CA ARG A 117 9.59 16.50 -20.43
C ARG A 117 10.44 15.26 -20.75
N PRO A 118 9.88 14.04 -20.71
CA PRO A 118 10.60 12.84 -21.08
C PRO A 118 10.83 12.75 -22.58
N THR A 119 11.78 11.93 -22.99
CA THR A 119 12.00 11.58 -24.39
C THR A 119 11.18 10.35 -24.76
N LYS A 120 10.39 10.43 -25.84
CA LYS A 120 9.57 9.31 -26.31
C LYS A 120 10.45 8.12 -26.70
N ASN A 121 10.19 6.96 -26.12
CA ASN A 121 10.76 5.70 -26.56
C ASN A 121 9.93 5.12 -27.71
N LYS A 122 10.50 5.14 -28.93
CA LYS A 122 9.84 4.62 -30.14
C LYS A 122 9.82 3.09 -30.21
N SER A 123 10.74 2.43 -29.50
CA SER A 123 10.90 0.98 -29.52
C SER A 123 11.13 0.42 -28.10
N PRO A 124 10.09 0.44 -27.23
CA PRO A 124 10.19 -0.14 -25.90
C PRO A 124 10.61 -1.61 -25.93
N LYS A 125 11.59 -1.98 -25.09
CA LYS A 125 12.09 -3.36 -24.97
C LYS A 125 11.04 -4.33 -24.41
N LEU A 126 9.98 -3.80 -23.79
CA LEU A 126 8.85 -4.57 -23.27
C LEU A 126 7.61 -4.29 -24.13
N LYS A 127 6.92 -5.36 -24.55
CA LYS A 127 5.68 -5.26 -25.32
C LYS A 127 4.59 -4.54 -24.51
N LEU A 128 3.86 -3.63 -25.15
CA LEU A 128 2.77 -2.88 -24.52
C LEU A 128 1.71 -3.81 -23.92
N GLU A 129 1.40 -4.91 -24.61
CA GLU A 129 0.46 -5.94 -24.16
C GLU A 129 0.88 -6.56 -22.82
N THR A 130 2.20 -6.66 -22.59
CA THR A 130 2.70 -7.14 -21.30
C THR A 130 2.42 -6.13 -20.20
N LEU A 131 2.66 -4.83 -20.45
CA LEU A 131 2.33 -3.78 -19.49
C LEU A 131 0.82 -3.68 -19.26
N ILE A 132 -0.01 -3.80 -20.29
CA ILE A 132 -1.48 -3.88 -20.17
C ILE A 132 -1.87 -5.01 -19.23
N LYS A 133 -1.41 -6.23 -19.49
CA LYS A 133 -1.73 -7.41 -18.66
C LYS A 133 -1.29 -7.25 -17.21
N ARG A 134 -0.10 -6.69 -16.98
CA ARG A 134 0.43 -6.51 -15.61
C ARG A 134 -0.25 -5.37 -14.86
N THR A 135 -0.54 -4.26 -15.55
CA THR A 135 -1.28 -3.12 -14.98
C THR A 135 -2.70 -3.52 -14.63
N GLY A 136 -3.40 -4.21 -15.54
CA GLY A 136 -4.74 -4.75 -15.27
C GLY A 136 -4.76 -5.69 -14.08
N ARG A 137 -3.82 -6.64 -14.00
CA ARG A 137 -3.68 -7.52 -12.82
C ARG A 137 -3.46 -6.75 -11.52
N ALA A 138 -2.58 -5.75 -11.53
CA ALA A 138 -2.30 -4.94 -10.34
C ALA A 138 -3.57 -4.17 -9.90
N ALA A 139 -4.26 -3.52 -10.85
CA ALA A 139 -5.52 -2.82 -10.59
C ALA A 139 -6.61 -3.75 -10.04
N THR A 140 -6.84 -4.90 -10.69
CA THR A 140 -7.86 -5.87 -10.26
C THR A 140 -7.54 -6.46 -8.89
N ASN A 141 -6.28 -6.81 -8.62
CA ASN A 141 -5.89 -7.31 -7.30
C ASN A 141 -6.09 -6.25 -6.21
N ALA A 142 -5.74 -4.99 -6.49
CA ALA A 142 -5.97 -3.89 -5.55
C ALA A 142 -7.46 -3.70 -5.27
N PHE A 143 -8.30 -3.77 -6.31
CA PHE A 143 -9.76 -3.71 -6.16
C PHE A 143 -10.30 -4.89 -5.35
N LEU A 144 -9.92 -6.13 -5.68
CA LEU A 144 -10.36 -7.32 -4.95
C LEU A 144 -9.96 -7.26 -3.48
N PHE A 145 -8.72 -6.87 -3.19
CA PHE A 145 -8.27 -6.68 -1.81
C PHE A 145 -9.10 -5.62 -1.07
N GLN A 146 -9.44 -4.51 -1.73
CA GLN A 146 -10.34 -3.50 -1.15
C GLN A 146 -11.74 -4.07 -0.89
N GLN A 147 -12.29 -4.88 -1.80
CA GLN A 147 -13.59 -5.54 -1.61
C GLN A 147 -13.54 -6.55 -0.48
N GLU A 148 -12.53 -7.42 -0.43
CA GLU A 148 -12.30 -8.35 0.68
C GLU A 148 -12.15 -7.61 2.01
N THR A 149 -11.44 -6.47 2.02
CA THR A 149 -11.31 -5.62 3.21
C THR A 149 -12.65 -5.00 3.63
N LYS A 150 -13.51 -4.66 2.67
CA LYS A 150 -14.87 -4.17 2.94
C LYS A 150 -15.80 -5.28 3.45
N LEU A 151 -15.71 -6.49 2.88
CA LEU A 151 -16.49 -7.66 3.29
C LEU A 151 -16.04 -8.21 4.64
N SER A 152 -14.74 -8.14 4.94
CA SER A 152 -14.19 -8.46 6.27
C SER A 152 -14.33 -7.30 7.28
N ARG A 153 -14.93 -6.18 6.86
CA ARG A 153 -15.28 -5.09 7.75
C ARG A 153 -16.55 -5.53 8.48
N ASP A 154 -16.41 -5.72 9.79
CA ASP A 154 -17.44 -6.05 10.77
C ASP A 154 -18.90 -5.80 10.27
N GLU A 155 -19.57 -6.89 9.88
CA GLU A 155 -20.97 -6.92 9.39
C GLU A 155 -21.98 -6.54 10.46
N THR A 156 -21.56 -6.39 11.72
CA THR A 156 -22.45 -5.98 12.79
C THR A 156 -22.91 -4.53 12.61
N ASP A 157 -22.39 -3.78 11.64
CA ASP A 157 -22.68 -2.36 11.42
C ASP A 157 -22.49 -1.50 12.69
N GLY A 158 -21.64 -1.98 13.61
CA GLY A 158 -21.48 -1.38 14.93
C GLY A 158 -22.59 -1.66 15.94
N VAL A 159 -23.43 -2.68 15.73
CA VAL A 159 -24.43 -3.16 16.72
C VAL A 159 -23.78 -3.44 18.08
N TYR A 160 -22.53 -3.91 18.09
CA TYR A 160 -21.76 -4.13 19.32
C TYR A 160 -20.67 -3.08 19.57
N ARG A 161 -20.67 -1.96 18.83
CA ARG A 161 -19.75 -0.82 19.06
C ARG A 161 -20.21 0.11 20.18
N LYS A 162 -21.50 0.11 20.54
CA LYS A 162 -22.00 0.92 21.65
C LYS A 162 -21.61 0.26 22.97
N ASP A 163 -21.01 1.06 23.84
CA ASP A 163 -20.60 0.69 25.20
C ASP A 163 -19.88 -0.67 25.25
N PRO A 164 -18.76 -0.82 24.50
CA PRO A 164 -18.03 -2.08 24.47
C PRO A 164 -17.47 -2.37 25.85
N VAL A 165 -17.60 -3.59 26.33
CA VAL A 165 -16.94 -4.07 27.56
C VAL A 165 -15.55 -4.66 27.25
N ALA A 166 -15.35 -5.09 26.00
CA ALA A 166 -14.06 -5.55 25.51
C ALA A 166 -13.85 -5.14 24.05
N VAL A 167 -12.59 -4.91 23.69
CA VAL A 167 -12.16 -4.62 22.32
C VAL A 167 -11.04 -5.58 21.93
N MET A 168 -11.10 -6.08 20.70
CA MET A 168 -9.99 -6.82 20.12
C MET A 168 -9.07 -5.85 19.38
N VAL A 169 -7.82 -5.77 19.79
CA VAL A 169 -6.82 -4.86 19.24
C VAL A 169 -5.61 -5.64 18.74
N ARG A 170 -5.13 -5.31 17.54
CA ARG A 170 -3.85 -5.78 17.00
C ARG A 170 -2.75 -4.74 17.18
N ALA A 171 -1.90 -4.94 18.17
CA ALA A 171 -0.77 -4.07 18.49
C ALA A 171 0.59 -4.75 18.23
N THR A 172 1.62 -3.94 17.98
CA THR A 172 3.00 -4.43 17.79
C THR A 172 3.81 -4.16 19.05
N CYS A 173 4.35 -5.22 19.67
CA CYS A 173 5.20 -5.07 20.85
C CYS A 173 6.48 -4.29 20.49
N PRO A 174 6.88 -3.26 21.26
CA PRO A 174 8.06 -2.45 20.96
C PRO A 174 9.36 -3.23 21.11
N ASP A 175 9.38 -4.34 21.85
CA ASP A 175 10.61 -5.14 22.06
C ASP A 175 10.75 -6.23 21.04
N CYS A 176 9.86 -7.22 21.07
CA CYS A 176 9.97 -8.38 20.18
C CYS A 176 9.52 -8.08 18.75
N LYS A 177 8.96 -6.89 18.49
CA LYS A 177 8.46 -6.43 17.19
C LYS A 177 7.40 -7.34 16.53
N LYS A 178 6.85 -8.30 17.27
CA LYS A 178 5.76 -9.16 16.78
C LYS A 178 4.42 -8.46 16.97
N ARG A 179 3.58 -8.50 15.94
CA ARG A 179 2.20 -8.03 15.99
C ARG A 179 1.29 -9.17 16.43
N ARG A 180 0.48 -8.95 17.47
CA ARG A 180 -0.40 -9.97 18.07
C ARG A 180 -1.79 -9.38 18.32
N PRO A 181 -2.84 -10.22 18.36
CA PRO A 181 -4.14 -9.81 18.86
C PRO A 181 -4.14 -9.76 20.40
N TYR A 182 -4.89 -8.82 20.95
CA TYR A 182 -5.11 -8.61 22.38
C TYR A 182 -6.60 -8.35 22.61
N LEU A 183 -7.17 -8.97 23.65
CA LEU A 183 -8.50 -8.68 24.14
C LEU A 183 -8.36 -7.78 25.37
N LEU A 184 -8.94 -6.59 25.33
CA LEU A 184 -8.68 -5.51 26.28
C LEU A 184 -9.98 -4.82 26.67
N SER A 185 -10.06 -4.18 27.85
CA SER A 185 -11.13 -3.19 28.05
C SER A 185 -10.89 -1.95 27.17
N PRO A 186 -11.94 -1.18 26.83
CA PRO A 186 -11.79 0.02 26.00
C PRO A 186 -10.86 1.07 26.62
N GLU A 187 -10.79 1.15 27.95
CA GLU A 187 -9.96 2.10 28.69
C GLU A 187 -8.51 1.61 28.88
N ALA A 188 -8.17 0.41 28.40
CA ALA A 188 -6.84 -0.15 28.58
C ALA A 188 -5.78 0.73 27.90
N ALA A 189 -4.92 1.36 28.71
CA ALA A 189 -3.80 2.16 28.22
C ALA A 189 -2.53 1.31 27.97
N HIS A 190 -2.44 0.13 28.59
CA HIS A 190 -1.26 -0.73 28.57
C HIS A 190 -1.64 -2.18 28.25
N VAL A 191 -0.70 -2.91 27.66
CA VAL A 191 -0.84 -4.35 27.43
C VAL A 191 0.47 -5.09 27.63
N THR A 192 0.38 -6.30 28.16
CA THR A 192 1.52 -7.21 28.32
C THR A 192 1.67 -8.09 27.08
N CYS A 193 2.89 -8.18 26.55
CA CYS A 193 3.16 -9.02 25.39
C CYS A 193 2.91 -10.51 25.69
N THR A 194 2.01 -11.15 24.92
CA THR A 194 1.65 -12.57 25.06
C THR A 194 2.71 -13.55 24.56
N GLN A 195 3.82 -13.05 24.01
CA GLN A 195 4.96 -13.88 23.65
C GLN A 195 5.65 -14.38 24.93
N LYS A 196 5.67 -15.70 25.14
CA LYS A 196 6.26 -16.36 26.34
C LYS A 196 7.64 -15.82 26.74
N SER A 197 8.49 -15.52 25.75
CA SER A 197 9.86 -15.04 25.97
C SER A 197 10.00 -13.54 26.16
N CYS A 198 8.93 -12.75 26.01
CA CYS A 198 8.99 -11.29 26.04
C CYS A 198 8.38 -10.75 27.32
N GLY A 199 7.10 -11.03 27.58
CA GLY A 199 6.42 -10.57 28.80
C GLY A 199 6.39 -9.05 29.06
N ARG A 200 6.94 -8.23 28.16
CA ARG A 200 7.06 -6.78 28.38
C ARG A 200 5.69 -6.11 28.31
N THR A 201 5.42 -5.24 29.28
CA THR A 201 4.27 -4.33 29.27
C THR A 201 4.62 -3.08 28.45
N PHE A 202 3.68 -2.61 27.64
CA PHE A 202 3.86 -1.42 26.82
C PHE A 202 2.57 -0.61 26.67
N GLU A 203 2.73 0.70 26.47
CA GLU A 203 1.64 1.63 26.17
C GLU A 203 1.03 1.34 24.79
N LEU A 204 -0.29 1.18 24.75
CA LEU A 204 -1.03 0.82 23.53
C LEU A 204 -1.02 1.92 22.48
N ASN A 205 -1.17 3.19 22.89
CA ASN A 205 -1.13 4.36 22.00
C ASN A 205 0.20 4.45 21.19
N ARG A 206 1.32 4.05 21.78
CA ARG A 206 2.65 4.00 21.15
C ARG A 206 2.83 2.77 20.24
N ALA A 207 2.00 1.75 20.39
CA ALA A 207 2.11 0.47 19.71
C ALA A 207 1.32 0.34 18.39
N ARG A 208 0.82 1.47 17.87
CA ARG A 208 -0.01 1.57 16.64
C ARG A 208 -1.17 0.57 16.67
N PRO A 209 -2.07 0.69 17.66
CA PRO A 209 -3.14 -0.27 17.84
C PRO A 209 -4.09 -0.20 16.65
N TYR A 210 -4.57 -1.36 16.21
CA TYR A 210 -5.64 -1.45 15.23
C TYR A 210 -6.76 -2.28 15.83
N GLN A 211 -7.87 -1.62 16.17
CA GLN A 211 -9.05 -2.30 16.68
C GLN A 211 -9.71 -3.09 15.55
N THR A 212 -9.87 -4.39 15.76
CA THR A 212 -10.49 -5.30 14.80
C THR A 212 -11.95 -5.59 15.12
N ALA A 213 -12.32 -5.58 16.41
CA ALA A 213 -13.68 -5.85 16.86
C ALA A 213 -13.97 -5.16 18.22
N ALA A 214 -15.25 -4.99 18.53
CA ALA A 214 -15.77 -4.50 19.80
C ALA A 214 -16.88 -5.45 20.28
N TYR A 215 -16.93 -5.70 21.58
CA TYR A 215 -17.85 -6.63 22.21
C TYR A 215 -18.52 -5.93 23.39
N ASN A 216 -19.84 -5.89 23.41
CA ASN A 216 -20.63 -5.38 24.53
C ASN A 216 -21.22 -6.54 25.36
N GLU A 217 -21.91 -6.22 26.46
CA GLU A 217 -22.50 -7.22 27.35
C GLU A 217 -23.47 -8.17 26.61
N ALA A 218 -24.26 -7.63 25.68
CA ALA A 218 -25.21 -8.43 24.91
C ALA A 218 -24.51 -9.50 24.05
N PHE A 219 -23.35 -9.16 23.47
CA PHE A 219 -22.52 -10.14 22.75
C PHE A 219 -21.95 -11.20 23.71
N MET A 220 -21.41 -10.77 24.86
CA MET A 220 -20.83 -11.70 25.84
C MET A 220 -21.87 -12.70 26.37
N LYS A 221 -23.09 -12.22 26.64
CA LYS A 221 -24.20 -13.08 27.06
C LYS A 221 -24.52 -14.16 26.02
N LYS A 222 -24.70 -13.76 24.75
CA LYS A 222 -24.94 -14.70 23.64
C LYS A 222 -23.81 -15.70 23.47
N LEU A 223 -22.56 -15.27 23.69
CA LEU A 223 -21.39 -16.14 23.60
C LEU A 223 -21.39 -17.19 24.73
N HIS A 224 -21.75 -16.80 25.96
CA HIS A 224 -21.90 -17.73 27.08
C HIS A 224 -23.02 -18.73 26.86
N GLU A 225 -24.21 -18.26 26.46
CA GLU A 225 -25.36 -19.11 26.12
C GLU A 225 -24.99 -20.16 25.05
N ALA A 226 -24.23 -19.77 24.02
CA ALA A 226 -23.75 -20.69 23.00
C ALA A 226 -22.69 -21.68 23.50
N ALA A 227 -21.83 -21.29 24.44
CA ALA A 227 -20.81 -22.19 25.01
C ALA A 227 -21.46 -23.29 25.88
N GLU A 228 -22.41 -22.91 26.74
CA GLU A 228 -23.16 -23.83 27.60
C GLU A 228 -23.94 -24.87 26.77
N ALA A 229 -24.58 -24.43 25.67
CA ALA A 229 -25.28 -25.34 24.76
C ALA A 229 -24.36 -26.45 24.20
N ASN A 230 -23.13 -26.11 23.81
CA ASN A 230 -22.18 -27.07 23.24
C ASN A 230 -21.59 -28.06 24.27
N GLU A 231 -21.42 -27.64 25.52
CA GLU A 231 -20.98 -28.53 26.61
C GLU A 231 -22.04 -29.59 26.95
N THR A 232 -23.32 -29.20 26.84
CA THR A 232 -24.43 -30.13 27.10
C THR A 232 -24.53 -31.22 26.03
N GLU A 233 -24.32 -30.86 24.75
CA GLU A 233 -24.34 -31.82 23.63
C GLU A 233 -23.17 -32.82 23.65
N SER A 234 -22.04 -32.46 24.27
CA SER A 234 -20.86 -33.33 24.34
C SER A 234 -20.84 -34.27 25.55
N ALA A 235 -21.74 -34.08 26.52
CA ALA A 235 -21.93 -34.98 27.66
C ALA A 235 -22.85 -36.17 27.33
N ASP A 236 -23.67 -36.06 26.29
CA ASP A 236 -24.65 -37.07 25.86
C ASP A 236 -24.11 -38.02 24.74
N THR A 237 -22.86 -37.82 24.29
CA THR A 237 -22.14 -38.66 23.30
C THR A 237 -21.01 -39.45 23.93
#